data_AF-A0AAN8JZQ8-F1
#
_entry.id   AF-A0AAN8JZQ8-F1
#
_cell.length_a   1.000
_cell.length_b   1.000
_cell.length_c   1.000
_cell.angle_alpha   90.00
_cell.angle_beta   90.00
_cell.angle_gamma   90.00
#
_symmetry.space_group_name_H-M   'P 1'
#
loop_
_entity.id
_entity.type
_entity.pdbx_description
1 polymer ?
#
loop_
_entity_poly.entity_id
_entity_poly.type
_entity_poly.pdbx_seq_one_letter_code
_entity_poly.pdbx_strand_id
1 'polypeptide(L)' 'MARELGVIAELQAAETLHDNKNVTIGFDATTQEGTHVNSIHFTTEKECVAGAVDELAGGTAEDYANHVWRHQCQLEEDDT' A
#
# COMPACT_ATOMS: atom_id res chain seq x y z
N MET A 1 1.19 14.12 -15.99
CA MET A 1 1.84 14.58 -14.74
C MET A 1 1.49 13.74 -13.51
N ALA A 2 0.48 12.85 -13.55
CA ALA A 2 0.15 11.98 -12.41
C ALA A 2 1.24 10.93 -12.08
N ARG A 3 1.94 10.40 -13.09
CA ARG A 3 2.97 9.35 -12.90
C ARG A 3 4.18 9.83 -12.09
N GLU A 4 4.65 11.05 -12.36
CA GLU A 4 5.83 11.61 -11.69
C GLU A 4 5.54 11.98 -10.23
N LEU A 5 4.30 12.39 -9.94
CA LEU A 5 3.85 12.64 -8.56
C LEU A 5 3.67 11.34 -7.76
N GLY A 6 3.29 10.24 -8.42
CA GLY A 6 3.24 8.91 -7.79
C GLY A 6 4.61 8.46 -7.29
N VAL A 7 5.66 8.64 -8.11
CA VAL A 7 7.04 8.30 -7.73
C VAL A 7 7.52 9.13 -6.54
N ILE A 8 7.15 10.41 -6.46
CA ILE A 8 7.48 11.26 -5.30
C ILE A 8 6.79 10.76 -4.04
N ALA A 9 5.50 10.39 -4.12
CA ALA A 9 4.76 9.84 -2.99
C ALA A 9 5.36 8.51 -2.50
N GLU A 10 5.79 7.65 -3.42
CA GLU A 10 6.49 6.39 -3.08
C GLU A 10 7.84 6.63 -2.40
N LEU A 11 8.62 7.60 -2.86
CA LEU A 11 9.88 7.97 -2.21
C LEU A 11 9.66 8.50 -0.79
N GLN A 12 8.62 9.31 -0.59
CA GLN A 12 8.25 9.79 0.75
C GLN A 12 7.80 8.65 1.66
N ALA A 13 7.00 7.71 1.14
CA ALA A 13 6.61 6.52 1.89
C ALA A 13 7.83 5.66 2.29
N ALA A 14 8.80 5.47 1.37
CA ALA A 14 10.03 4.75 1.64
C ALA A 14 10.90 5.43 2.70
N GLU A 15 11.02 6.76 2.67
CA GLU A 15 11.73 7.55 3.67
C GLU A 15 11.07 7.42 5.05
N THR A 16 9.75 7.60 5.13
CA THR A 16 8.99 7.44 6.39
C THR A 16 9.18 6.03 6.98
N LEU A 17 9.17 4.98 6.15
CA LEU A 17 9.39 3.60 6.60
C LEU A 17 10.84 3.32 7.02
N HIS A 18 11.82 3.99 6.40
CA HIS A 18 13.22 3.84 6.78
C HIS A 18 13.51 4.49 8.14
N ASP A 19 12.94 5.68 8.37
CA ASP A 19 13.22 6.49 9.55
C ASP A 19 12.40 6.07 10.78
N ASN A 20 11.28 5.38 10.58
CA ASN A 20 10.37 4.97 11.66
C ASN A 20 10.32 3.44 11.77
N LYS A 21 10.77 2.92 12.92
CA LYS A 21 10.67 1.47 13.23
C LYS A 21 9.25 1.00 13.48
N ASN A 22 8.35 1.91 13.89
CA ASN A 22 7.00 1.58 14.30
C ASN A 22 6.03 2.38 13.43
N VAL A 23 5.43 1.71 12.45
CA VAL A 23 4.48 2.32 11.51
C VAL A 23 3.23 1.46 11.43
N THR A 24 2.06 2.10 11.45
CA THR A 24 0.79 1.44 11.17
C THR A 24 0.54 1.44 9.67
N ILE A 25 0.26 0.26 9.11
CA ILE A 25 -0.05 0.09 7.69
C ILE A 25 -1.56 -0.12 7.53
N GLY A 26 -2.21 0.67 6.69
CA GLY A 26 -3.61 0.54 6.32
C GLY A 26 -3.75 0.35 4.82
N PHE A 27 -4.56 -0.61 4.38
CA PHE A 27 -4.88 -0.81 2.97
C PHE A 27 -6.29 -0.31 2.70
N ASP A 28 -6.42 0.62 1.76
CA ASP A 28 -7.72 1.07 1.25
C ASP A 28 -7.86 0.68 -0.21
N ALA A 29 -8.90 -0.08 -0.52
CA ALA A 29 -9.31 -0.44 -1.87
C ALA A 29 -10.77 -0.04 -2.06
N THR A 30 -10.98 1.13 -2.65
CA THR A 30 -12.31 1.69 -2.87
C THR A 30 -12.57 1.85 -4.36
N THR A 31 -13.76 1.44 -4.79
CA THR A 31 -14.22 1.67 -6.18
C THR A 31 -15.01 2.96 -6.21
N GLN A 32 -14.48 4.00 -6.85
CA GLN A 32 -15.16 5.29 -7.00
C GLN A 32 -15.46 5.53 -8.48
N GLU A 33 -16.73 5.80 -8.80
CA GLU A 33 -17.19 6.09 -10.17
C GLU A 33 -16.74 5.06 -11.23
N GLY A 34 -16.61 3.79 -10.84
CA GLY A 34 -16.17 2.71 -11.72
C GLY A 34 -14.65 2.59 -11.92
N THR A 35 -13.86 3.41 -11.22
CA THR A 35 -12.39 3.32 -11.17
C THR A 35 -11.96 2.69 -9.84
N HIS A 36 -11.05 1.73 -9.87
CA HIS A 36 -10.49 1.10 -8.68
C HIS A 36 -9.34 1.92 -8.14
N VAL A 37 -9.56 2.60 -7.01
CA VAL A 37 -8.51 3.38 -6.34
C VAL A 37 -7.97 2.54 -5.19
N ASN A 38 -6.70 2.16 -5.30
CA ASN A 38 -5.97 1.46 -4.25
C ASN A 38 -4.91 2.38 -3.66
N SER A 39 -4.87 2.46 -2.34
CA SER A 39 -3.84 3.21 -1.62
C SER A 39 -3.40 2.46 -0.37
N ILE A 40 -2.08 2.46 -0.14
CA ILE A 40 -1.50 1.98 1.12
C ILE A 40 -1.16 3.20 1.96
N HIS A 41 -1.72 3.27 3.16
CA HIS A 41 -1.44 4.33 4.13
C HIS A 41 -0.40 3.85 5.12
N PHE A 42 0.67 4.63 5.28
CA PHE A 42 1.70 4.45 6.29
C PHE A 42 1.57 5.57 7.31
N THR A 43 1.16 5.22 8.53
CA THR A 43 0.87 6.19 9.59
C THR A 43 1.85 6.03 10.75
N THR A 44 2.55 7.12 11.07
CA THR A 44 3.37 7.27 12.27
C THR A 44 2.63 8.15 13.29
N GLU A 45 3.24 8.44 14.44
CA GLU A 45 2.66 9.38 15.40
C GLU A 45 2.55 10.82 14.87
N LYS A 46 3.33 11.16 13.83
CA LYS A 46 3.49 12.54 13.35
C LYS A 46 2.88 12.78 11.97
N GLU A 47 2.86 11.75 11.13
CA GLU A 47 2.49 11.89 9.73
C GLU A 47 1.79 10.64 9.18
N CYS A 48 1.02 10.85 8.11
CA CYS A 48 0.42 9.79 7.33
C CYS A 48 0.77 10.04 5.86
N VAL A 49 1.47 9.09 5.25
CA VAL A 49 1.87 9.11 3.84
C VAL A 49 1.17 7.97 3.11
N ALA A 50 0.84 8.19 1.84
CA ALA A 50 0.15 7.21 1.01
C ALA A 50 1.05 6.74 -0.13
N GLY A 51 1.20 5.42 -0.27
CA GLY A 51 1.79 4.77 -1.43
C GLY A 51 0.71 4.43 -2.46
N ALA A 52 1.01 4.66 -3.73
CA ALA A 52 0.18 4.17 -4.82
C ALA A 52 0.39 2.65 -4.99
N VAL A 53 -0.67 1.97 -5.41
CA VAL A 53 -0.60 0.56 -5.83
C VAL A 53 -0.97 0.53 -7.30
N ASP A 54 -0.13 -0.10 -8.12
CA ASP A 54 -0.43 -0.30 -9.53
C ASP A 54 -1.73 -1.10 -9.68
N GLU A 55 -2.64 -0.57 -10.50
CA GLU A 55 -3.87 -1.28 -10.84
C GLU A 55 -3.53 -2.55 -11.63
N LEU A 56 -3.90 -3.70 -11.09
CA LEU A 56 -4.00 -4.95 -11.81
C LEU A 56 -5.16 -4.87 -12.80
N ALA A 57 -4.88 -5.08 -14.09
CA ALA A 57 -5.91 -5.05 -15.13
C ALA A 57 -6.99 -6.11 -14.86
N GLY A 58 -8.23 -5.66 -14.61
CA GLY A 58 -9.35 -6.52 -14.24
C GLY A 58 -9.35 -7.00 -12.78
N GLY A 59 -8.43 -6.48 -11.95
CA GLY A 59 -8.37 -6.79 -10.52
C GLY A 59 -9.46 -6.10 -9.74
N THR A 60 -10.11 -6.84 -8.86
CA THR A 60 -11.14 -6.38 -7.92
C THR A 60 -10.53 -6.06 -6.56
N ALA A 61 -11.24 -5.34 -5.70
CA ALA A 61 -10.81 -5.07 -4.32
C ALA A 61 -10.47 -6.38 -3.54
N GLU A 62 -11.19 -7.47 -3.81
CA GLU A 62 -10.96 -8.78 -3.20
C GLU A 62 -9.61 -9.39 -3.65
N ASP A 63 -9.19 -9.16 -4.90
CA ASP A 63 -7.91 -9.65 -5.40
C ASP A 63 -6.73 -8.99 -4.69
N TYR A 64 -6.82 -7.68 -4.40
CA TYR A 64 -5.78 -6.98 -3.63
C TYR A 64 -5.76 -7.40 -2.16
N ALA A 65 -6.94 -7.58 -1.53
CA ALA A 65 -7.01 -8.08 -0.17
C ALA A 65 -6.38 -9.47 -0.04
N ASN A 66 -6.66 -10.37 -0.99
CA ASN A 66 -6.07 -11.71 -1.05
C ASN A 66 -4.56 -11.67 -1.34
N HIS A 67 -4.09 -10.74 -2.16
CA HIS A 67 -2.67 -10.55 -2.43
C HIS A 67 -1.90 -10.13 -1.17
N VAL A 68 -2.41 -9.13 -0.45
CA VAL A 68 -1.83 -8.69 0.84
C VAL A 68 -1.83 -9.83 1.86
N TRP A 69 -2.95 -10.55 1.99
CA TRP A 69 -3.08 -11.66 2.94
C TRP A 69 -2.11 -12.82 2.65
N ARG A 70 -1.99 -13.24 1.39
CA ARG A 70 -1.09 -14.36 1.01
C ARG A 70 0.37 -14.05 1.30
N HIS A 71 0.80 -12.80 1.09
CA HIS A 71 2.16 -12.39 1.41
C HIS A 71 2.43 -12.31 2.92
N GLN A 72 1.39 -12.11 3.74
CA GLN A 72 1.52 -12.13 5.19
C GLN A 72 1.66 -13.55 5.76
N CYS A 73 0.93 -14.54 5.21
CA CYS A 73 1.07 -15.95 5.61
C CYS A 73 2.39 -16.59 5.16
N GLN A 74 3.03 -16.11 4.08
CA GLN A 74 4.33 -16.65 3.65
C GLN A 74 5.45 -16.35 4.65
N LEU A 75 5.33 -15.28 5.45
CA LEU A 75 6.34 -14.91 6.46
C LEU A 75 6.24 -15.72 7.75
N GLU A 76 5.17 -16.51 7.95
CA GLU A 76 5.03 -17.41 9.10
C GLU A 76 5.58 -18.82 8.83
N GLU A 77 5.83 -19.19 7.56
CA GLU A 77 6.33 -20.52 7.20
C GLU A 77 7.87 -20.61 7.10
N ASP A 78 8.59 -19.48 6.96
CA ASP A 78 10.06 -19.46 6.79
C ASP A 78 10.84 -19.37 8.12
N ASP A 79 10.18 -19.34 9.28
CA ASP A 79 10.82 -19.26 10.62
C ASP A 79 10.74 -20.59 11.41
N THR A 80 10.66 -21.73 10.71
CA THR A 80 10.70 -23.09 11.31
C THR A 80 11.87 -23.93 10.81
#